data_AF-A0A146F1V8-F1
#
_entry.id   AF-A0A146F1V8-F1
#
_cell.length_a   1.000
_cell.length_b   1.000
_cell.length_c   1.000
_cell.angle_alpha   90.00
_cell.angle_beta   90.00
_cell.angle_gamma   90.00
#
_symmetry.space_group_name_H-M   'P 1'
#
loop_
_entity.id
_entity.type
_entity.pdbx_description
1 polymer ?
#
loop_
_entity_poly.entity_id
_entity_poly.type
_entity_poly.pdbx_seq_one_letter_code
_entity_poly.pdbx_strand_id
1 'polypeptide(L)'
;MDLLEEWTNTKELSMGNNHDGSVDEKNTTIGSDSDDDYCSTIMAKVRERDADKCVLTSQSTSMLCDICPDHLLQKFSYSFWVRLLGWWDFETVQRWKLPLFPNRPHTEAVETIQNYISLSPILRKYWEWGDFVLRPHPEHRERYRELEVQIFWLPLQDHCWSDKICIFSKPPRIRKGTTVKLVGLEWEELKDLKSGDWITLTTPDPDTLPLPSWDLLELRFIMTIFARFAGKIVPGEGCNQEK
;
A
#
# COMPACT_ATOMS: atom_id res chain seq x y z
N MET A 1 7.83 3.49 17.44
CA MET A 1 7.84 4.73 16.65
C MET A 1 8.26 4.44 15.21
N ASP A 2 9.30 3.64 15.00
CA ASP A 2 9.78 3.19 13.67
C ASP A 2 8.71 2.60 12.75
N LEU A 3 7.68 1.96 13.33
CA LEU A 3 6.66 1.21 12.59
C LEU A 3 5.89 2.04 11.56
N LEU A 4 5.47 3.27 11.91
CA LEU A 4 4.69 4.12 11.01
C LEU A 4 5.59 4.84 10.00
N GLU A 5 6.84 5.10 10.37
CA GLU A 5 7.86 5.63 9.45
C GLU A 5 8.23 4.60 8.37
N GLU A 6 8.27 3.32 8.72
CA GLU A 6 8.53 2.22 7.79
C GLU A 6 7.29 1.86 6.96
N TRP A 7 6.09 2.26 7.37
CA TRP A 7 4.85 1.95 6.65
C TRP A 7 4.76 2.62 5.28
N THR A 8 5.16 3.89 5.22
CA THR A 8 5.24 4.67 3.99
C THR A 8 6.68 4.67 3.52
N ASN A 9 6.96 4.31 2.26
CA ASN A 9 8.33 4.26 1.72
C ASN A 9 8.88 5.68 1.43
N THR A 10 8.82 6.58 2.41
CA THR A 10 9.22 7.99 2.28
C THR A 10 10.73 8.18 2.34
N LYS A 11 11.51 7.15 2.72
CA LYS A 11 12.98 7.23 2.76
C LYS A 11 13.59 7.31 1.35
N GLU A 12 12.96 6.74 0.34
CA GLU A 12 13.41 6.87 -1.06
C GLU A 12 13.19 8.28 -1.66
N LEU A 13 12.50 9.19 -0.95
CA LEU A 13 12.40 10.60 -1.37
C LEU A 13 13.75 11.34 -1.30
N SER A 14 14.80 10.76 -0.70
CA SER A 14 16.11 11.43 -0.55
C SER A 14 17.10 11.20 -1.69
N MET A 15 16.74 10.51 -2.78
CA MET A 15 17.61 10.45 -3.97
C MET A 15 17.25 11.58 -4.94
N GLY A 16 17.82 12.74 -4.66
CA GLY A 16 17.98 13.79 -5.65
C GLY A 16 18.85 13.31 -6.82
N ASN A 17 18.46 13.74 -8.02
CA ASN A 17 19.30 13.98 -9.20
C ASN A 17 20.61 13.18 -9.27
N ASN A 18 20.58 12.03 -9.93
CA ASN A 18 21.68 11.62 -10.80
C ASN A 18 21.07 10.92 -12.02
N HIS A 19 21.06 11.61 -13.14
CA HIS A 19 21.22 10.93 -14.42
C HIS A 19 22.61 10.33 -14.42
N ASP A 20 22.71 9.02 -14.32
CA ASP A 20 23.86 8.33 -14.89
C ASP A 20 23.42 7.01 -15.49
N GLY A 21 23.61 6.91 -16.80
CA GLY A 21 23.45 5.67 -17.53
C GLY A 21 24.70 4.84 -17.32
N SER A 22 24.57 3.75 -16.57
CA SER A 22 25.59 2.71 -16.57
C SER A 22 24.91 1.37 -16.45
N VAL A 23 24.92 0.68 -17.60
CA VAL A 23 24.87 -0.78 -17.69
C VAL A 23 26.09 -1.28 -16.92
N ASP A 24 25.90 -2.17 -15.96
CA ASP A 24 26.96 -3.09 -15.55
C ASP A 24 26.37 -4.43 -15.13
N GLU A 25 26.57 -5.40 -16.02
CA GLU A 25 26.58 -6.82 -15.72
C GLU A 25 27.58 -7.11 -14.59
N LYS A 26 27.16 -7.92 -13.62
CA LYS A 26 28.06 -8.88 -12.96
C LYS A 26 27.28 -10.02 -12.33
N ASN A 27 27.35 -11.15 -13.03
CA ASN A 27 27.18 -12.50 -12.51
C ASN A 27 27.91 -12.70 -11.17
N THR A 28 27.33 -13.50 -10.27
CA THR A 28 27.93 -14.74 -9.72
C THR A 28 26.92 -15.46 -8.81
N THR A 29 26.32 -16.53 -9.37
CA THR A 29 26.23 -17.89 -8.83
C THR A 29 25.29 -18.24 -7.66
N ILE A 30 24.15 -18.80 -8.09
CA ILE A 30 23.52 -20.08 -7.68
C ILE A 30 23.25 -20.30 -6.19
N GLY A 31 21.96 -20.22 -5.85
CA GLY A 31 21.37 -20.87 -4.69
C GLY A 31 19.87 -20.60 -4.53
N SER A 32 19.03 -21.15 -5.42
CA SER A 32 17.63 -21.62 -5.22
C SER A 32 16.67 -21.28 -6.38
N ASP A 33 16.67 -22.08 -7.45
CA ASP A 33 15.74 -21.95 -8.60
C ASP A 33 14.25 -22.23 -8.29
N SER A 34 13.88 -22.39 -7.01
CA SER A 34 12.52 -22.70 -6.53
C SER A 34 11.68 -21.44 -6.34
N ASP A 35 12.29 -20.41 -5.74
CA ASP A 35 11.54 -19.28 -5.20
C ASP A 35 11.25 -18.24 -6.30
N ASP A 36 12.20 -18.07 -7.23
CA ASP A 36 12.03 -17.21 -8.41
C ASP A 36 10.87 -17.69 -9.30
N ASP A 37 10.71 -19.01 -9.47
CA ASP A 37 9.63 -19.61 -10.25
C ASP A 37 8.26 -19.42 -9.56
N TYR A 38 8.20 -19.56 -8.24
CA TYR A 38 6.98 -19.36 -7.45
C TYR A 38 6.53 -17.89 -7.46
N CYS A 39 7.42 -16.94 -7.21
CA CYS A 39 7.14 -15.51 -7.28
C CYS A 39 6.64 -15.14 -8.68
N SER A 40 7.31 -15.63 -9.73
CA SER A 40 6.89 -15.40 -11.12
C SER A 40 5.47 -15.92 -11.39
N THR A 41 5.10 -17.05 -10.77
CA THR A 41 3.77 -17.66 -10.87
C THR A 41 2.70 -16.81 -10.17
N ILE A 42 2.97 -16.26 -8.98
CA ILE A 42 2.05 -15.37 -8.28
C ILE A 42 1.83 -14.09 -9.08
N MET A 43 2.90 -13.48 -9.58
CA MET A 43 2.80 -12.26 -10.39
C MET A 43 2.02 -12.49 -11.68
N ALA A 44 2.20 -13.64 -12.34
CA ALA A 44 1.43 -14.01 -13.52
C ALA A 44 -0.07 -14.13 -13.22
N LYS A 45 -0.43 -14.77 -12.09
CA LYS A 45 -1.83 -14.89 -11.66
C LYS A 45 -2.46 -13.55 -11.30
N VAL A 46 -1.73 -12.64 -10.66
CA VAL A 46 -2.23 -11.29 -10.37
C VAL A 46 -2.51 -10.53 -11.68
N ARG A 47 -1.61 -10.62 -12.67
CA ARG A 47 -1.85 -10.04 -14.00
C ARG A 47 -3.04 -10.66 -14.70
N GLU A 48 -3.20 -11.98 -14.60
CA GLU A 48 -4.36 -12.70 -15.15
C GLU A 48 -5.67 -12.21 -14.51
N ARG A 49 -5.71 -12.13 -13.18
CA ARG A 49 -6.85 -11.63 -12.41
C ARG A 49 -7.27 -10.23 -12.86
N ASP A 50 -6.29 -9.32 -12.98
CA ASP A 50 -6.52 -7.90 -13.25
C ASP A 50 -6.50 -7.56 -14.75
N ALA A 51 -6.45 -8.59 -15.62
CA ALA A 51 -6.36 -8.46 -17.08
C ALA A 51 -5.23 -7.53 -17.56
N ASP A 52 -4.10 -7.55 -16.85
CA ASP A 52 -2.90 -6.72 -17.02
C ASP A 52 -3.18 -5.20 -17.04
N LYS A 53 -4.23 -4.76 -16.33
CA LYS A 53 -4.67 -3.36 -16.28
C LYS A 53 -4.60 -2.81 -14.88
N CYS A 54 -4.52 -1.48 -14.80
CA CYS A 54 -4.77 -0.80 -13.53
C CYS A 54 -6.22 -1.03 -13.10
N VAL A 55 -6.43 -1.55 -11.90
CA VAL A 55 -7.78 -1.84 -11.39
C VAL A 55 -8.61 -0.58 -11.08
N LEU A 56 -7.97 0.59 -10.94
CA LEU A 56 -8.66 1.85 -10.63
C LEU A 56 -9.04 2.64 -11.88
N THR A 57 -8.25 2.58 -12.95
CA THR A 57 -8.49 3.35 -14.18
C THR A 57 -8.93 2.47 -15.35
N SER A 58 -8.83 1.14 -15.21
CA SER A 58 -9.11 0.15 -16.27
C SER A 58 -8.27 0.33 -17.55
N GLN A 59 -7.18 1.08 -17.46
CA GLN A 59 -6.29 1.42 -18.57
C GLN A 59 -4.82 1.10 -18.24
N SER A 60 -3.97 1.12 -19.27
CA SER A 60 -2.50 1.10 -19.22
C SER A 60 -1.83 -0.19 -18.72
N THR A 61 -0.49 -0.22 -18.84
CA THR A 61 0.39 -1.20 -18.22
C THR A 61 0.28 -1.14 -16.70
N SER A 62 0.09 -2.30 -16.08
CA SER A 62 -0.06 -2.41 -14.64
C SER A 62 1.25 -2.76 -13.94
N MET A 63 1.48 -2.17 -12.77
CA MET A 63 2.52 -2.55 -11.83
C MET A 63 1.86 -3.20 -10.61
N LEU A 64 2.42 -4.31 -10.17
CA LEU A 64 1.98 -5.00 -8.97
C LEU A 64 2.46 -4.20 -7.76
N CYS A 65 1.52 -3.93 -6.85
CA CYS A 65 1.78 -3.18 -5.63
C CYS A 65 1.36 -4.03 -4.43
N ASP A 66 2.26 -4.19 -3.47
CA ASP A 66 1.94 -4.82 -2.19
C ASP A 66 0.93 -3.98 -1.41
N ILE A 67 -0.03 -4.65 -0.77
CA ILE A 67 -0.97 -4.05 0.16
C ILE A 67 -0.35 -3.94 1.54
N CYS A 68 0.22 -5.04 2.04
CA CYS A 68 1.11 -5.04 3.18
C CYS A 68 2.56 -5.07 2.68
N PRO A 69 3.36 -4.01 2.91
CA PRO A 69 4.72 -3.92 2.37
C PRO A 69 5.63 -5.07 2.84
N ASP A 70 6.31 -5.70 1.89
CA ASP A 70 7.15 -6.88 2.14
C ASP A 70 8.30 -6.62 3.12
N HIS A 71 8.94 -5.44 3.10
CA HIS A 71 10.02 -5.12 4.04
C HIS A 71 9.57 -5.11 5.51
N LEU A 72 8.28 -4.86 5.79
CA LEU A 72 7.71 -4.98 7.14
C LEU A 72 7.53 -6.45 7.54
N LEU A 73 7.27 -7.31 6.56
CA LEU A 73 7.04 -8.74 6.72
C LEU A 73 8.33 -9.55 6.86
N GLN A 74 9.45 -9.05 6.34
CA GLN A 74 10.75 -9.69 6.48
C GLN A 74 11.50 -9.18 7.72
N LYS A 75 11.71 -7.86 7.82
CA LYS A 75 12.62 -7.27 8.82
C LYS A 75 11.97 -7.08 10.19
N PHE A 76 10.67 -6.84 10.23
CA PHE A 76 9.98 -6.42 11.45
C PHE A 76 8.81 -7.32 11.86
N SER A 77 8.55 -8.41 11.15
CA SER A 77 7.35 -9.26 11.28
C SER A 77 6.85 -9.45 12.70
N TYR A 78 7.69 -10.02 13.59
CA TYR A 78 7.26 -10.29 14.97
C TYR A 78 6.91 -9.00 15.73
N SER A 79 7.78 -7.99 15.66
CA SER A 79 7.59 -6.72 16.36
C SER A 79 6.43 -5.91 15.79
N PHE A 80 6.17 -6.02 14.49
CA PHE A 80 5.05 -5.40 13.79
C PHE A 80 3.73 -5.92 14.36
N TRP A 81 3.52 -7.24 14.34
CA TRP A 81 2.28 -7.85 14.80
C TRP A 81 2.04 -7.67 16.30
N VAL A 82 3.09 -7.76 17.13
CA VAL A 82 2.98 -7.53 18.58
C VAL A 82 2.60 -6.08 18.90
N ARG A 83 3.10 -5.10 18.15
CA ARG A 83 2.72 -3.69 18.34
C ARG A 83 1.25 -3.44 18.02
N LEU A 84 0.69 -4.11 17.00
CA LEU A 84 -0.73 -3.99 16.67
C LEU A 84 -1.65 -4.51 17.80
N LEU A 85 -1.23 -5.54 18.54
CA LEU A 85 -1.98 -6.07 19.69
C LEU A 85 -2.10 -5.09 20.86
N GLY A 86 -1.33 -3.99 20.86
CA GLY A 86 -1.50 -2.91 21.84
C GLY A 86 -2.70 -2.00 21.56
N TRP A 87 -3.26 -2.05 20.35
CA TRP A 87 -4.33 -1.15 19.88
C TRP A 87 -5.57 -1.89 19.40
N TRP A 88 -5.41 -3.10 18.86
CA TRP A 88 -6.49 -3.96 18.39
C TRP A 88 -6.53 -5.28 19.16
N ASP A 89 -7.72 -5.89 19.19
CA ASP A 89 -7.88 -7.21 19.77
C ASP A 89 -7.12 -8.29 18.97
N PHE A 90 -6.90 -9.42 19.63
CA PHE A 90 -6.17 -10.54 19.05
C PHE A 90 -6.81 -11.06 17.77
N GLU A 91 -8.14 -11.12 17.71
CA GLU A 91 -8.88 -11.66 16.58
C GLU A 91 -8.66 -10.81 15.31
N THR A 92 -8.73 -9.49 15.43
CA THR A 92 -8.48 -8.52 14.37
C THR A 92 -7.07 -8.65 13.83
N VAL A 93 -6.07 -8.72 14.72
CA VAL A 93 -4.66 -8.85 14.30
C VAL A 93 -4.41 -10.21 13.65
N GLN A 94 -4.98 -11.30 14.16
CA GLN A 94 -4.85 -12.61 13.53
C GLN A 94 -5.50 -12.66 12.15
N ARG A 95 -6.62 -11.97 11.98
CA ARG A 95 -7.33 -11.86 10.72
C ARG A 95 -6.48 -11.16 9.67
N TRP A 96 -5.87 -10.00 9.98
CA TRP A 96 -4.94 -9.32 9.07
C TRP A 96 -3.71 -10.16 8.75
N LYS A 97 -3.26 -10.99 9.70
CA LYS A 97 -2.10 -11.87 9.52
C LYS A 97 -2.41 -13.07 8.64
N LEU A 98 -3.62 -13.61 8.68
CA LEU A 98 -3.98 -14.88 8.04
C LEU A 98 -3.67 -14.94 6.52
N PRO A 99 -3.97 -13.90 5.71
CA PRO A 99 -3.65 -13.91 4.27
C PRO A 99 -2.15 -14.00 3.96
N LEU A 100 -1.29 -13.59 4.89
CA LEU A 100 0.17 -13.56 4.72
C LEU A 100 0.86 -14.77 5.35
N PHE A 101 0.19 -15.47 6.26
CA PHE A 101 0.71 -16.64 6.97
C PHE A 101 -0.33 -17.78 6.95
N PRO A 102 -0.73 -18.28 5.76
CA PRO A 102 -1.83 -19.24 5.63
C PRO A 102 -1.50 -20.60 6.27
N ASN A 103 -0.23 -21.01 6.21
CA ASN A 103 0.22 -22.29 6.75
C ASN A 103 0.91 -22.04 8.11
N ARG A 104 0.19 -22.23 9.23
CA ARG A 104 0.82 -22.24 10.55
C ARG A 104 1.65 -23.53 10.69
N PRO A 105 2.86 -23.50 11.27
CA PRO A 105 3.44 -22.42 12.06
C PRO A 105 4.60 -21.70 11.34
N HIS A 106 4.46 -21.30 10.07
CA HIS A 106 5.56 -20.56 9.44
C HIS A 106 5.81 -19.22 10.13
N THR A 107 7.08 -18.93 10.35
CA THR A 107 7.60 -17.67 10.90
C THR A 107 7.73 -16.58 9.85
N GLU A 108 7.76 -16.95 8.57
CA GLU A 108 7.97 -16.07 7.43
C GLU A 108 6.67 -15.83 6.69
N ALA A 109 6.49 -14.61 6.19
CA ALA A 109 5.34 -14.30 5.36
C ALA A 109 5.48 -14.99 4.01
N VAL A 110 4.36 -15.48 3.49
CA VAL A 110 4.28 -16.06 2.17
C VAL A 110 3.76 -15.00 1.22
N GLU A 111 4.37 -14.90 0.05
CA GLU A 111 3.85 -14.08 -1.03
C GLU A 111 2.51 -14.65 -1.52
N THR A 112 1.46 -13.82 -1.55
CA THR A 112 0.12 -14.26 -1.96
C THR A 112 -0.52 -13.30 -2.94
N ILE A 113 -1.33 -13.84 -3.86
CA ILE A 113 -2.14 -13.06 -4.82
C ILE A 113 -3.01 -12.02 -4.09
N GLN A 114 -3.46 -12.36 -2.88
CA GLN A 114 -4.31 -11.51 -2.04
C GLN A 114 -3.57 -10.29 -1.46
N ASN A 115 -2.23 -10.29 -1.41
CA ASN A 115 -1.43 -9.14 -0.99
C ASN A 115 -1.14 -8.16 -2.14
N TYR A 116 -1.56 -8.44 -3.38
CA TYR A 116 -1.26 -7.59 -4.53
C TYR A 116 -2.48 -6.89 -5.10
N ILE A 117 -2.27 -5.65 -5.52
CA ILE A 117 -3.19 -4.87 -6.34
C ILE A 117 -2.44 -4.30 -7.57
N SER A 118 -3.06 -4.36 -8.75
CA SER A 118 -2.46 -3.85 -9.98
C SER A 118 -2.80 -2.36 -10.19
N LEU A 119 -1.79 -1.50 -10.11
CA LEU A 119 -1.95 -0.04 -10.24
C LEU A 119 -1.14 0.48 -11.44
N SER A 120 -1.53 1.63 -12.01
CA SER A 120 -0.67 2.30 -12.99
C SER A 120 0.63 2.77 -12.31
N PRO A 121 1.73 2.97 -13.06
CA PRO A 121 3.00 3.42 -12.48
C PRO A 121 2.89 4.71 -11.66
N ILE A 122 1.97 5.60 -12.04
CA ILE A 122 1.70 6.84 -11.32
C ILE A 122 0.98 6.55 -10.01
N LEU A 123 -0.10 5.76 -10.03
CA LEU A 123 -0.86 5.39 -8.84
C LEU A 123 -0.03 4.56 -7.87
N ARG A 124 0.90 3.73 -8.36
CA ARG A 124 1.86 3.02 -7.52
C ARG A 124 2.66 3.97 -6.62
N LYS A 125 3.19 5.08 -7.16
CA LYS A 125 3.94 6.06 -6.36
C LYS A 125 3.07 6.66 -5.25
N TYR A 126 1.86 7.09 -5.59
CA TYR A 126 0.94 7.65 -4.60
C TYR A 126 0.48 6.63 -3.56
N TRP A 127 0.35 5.36 -3.94
CA TRP A 127 0.07 4.25 -3.05
C TRP A 127 1.21 4.03 -2.06
N GLU A 128 2.45 3.96 -2.54
CA GLU A 128 3.65 3.74 -1.72
C GLU A 128 3.94 4.90 -0.76
N TRP A 129 3.67 6.14 -1.19
CA TRP A 129 3.80 7.35 -0.37
C TRP A 129 2.66 7.54 0.64
N GLY A 130 1.57 6.77 0.52
CA GLY A 130 0.39 6.94 1.36
C GLY A 130 -0.39 8.23 1.07
N ASP A 131 -0.33 8.73 -0.15
CA ASP A 131 -1.07 9.92 -0.59
C ASP A 131 -2.55 9.60 -0.87
N PHE A 132 -2.87 8.36 -1.22
CA PHE A 132 -4.23 7.86 -1.20
C PHE A 132 -4.30 6.49 -0.55
N VAL A 133 -5.53 6.09 -0.23
CA VAL A 133 -5.82 4.76 0.28
C VAL A 133 -7.18 4.25 -0.19
N LEU A 134 -7.34 2.94 -0.19
CA LEU A 134 -8.59 2.27 -0.53
C LEU A 134 -9.24 1.73 0.75
N ARG A 135 -10.49 2.08 1.00
CA ARG A 135 -11.30 1.55 2.09
C ARG A 135 -12.21 0.44 1.54
N PRO A 136 -12.10 -0.81 1.98
CA PRO A 136 -12.99 -1.87 1.51
C PRO A 136 -14.41 -1.69 2.05
N HIS A 137 -15.43 -2.03 1.24
CA HIS A 137 -16.83 -1.95 1.63
C HIS A 137 -17.12 -2.98 2.76
N PRO A 138 -17.69 -2.59 3.90
CA PRO A 138 -17.89 -3.51 5.04
C PRO A 138 -18.69 -4.76 4.71
N GLU A 139 -19.72 -4.62 3.88
CA GLU A 139 -20.62 -5.73 3.49
C GLU A 139 -20.03 -6.66 2.42
N HIS A 140 -18.87 -6.33 1.84
CA HIS A 140 -18.24 -7.13 0.78
C HIS A 140 -17.18 -8.09 1.30
N ARG A 141 -17.02 -8.20 2.63
CA ARG A 141 -16.01 -9.07 3.25
C ARG A 141 -16.19 -10.55 2.92
N GLU A 142 -17.44 -10.98 2.69
CA GLU A 142 -17.79 -12.36 2.34
C GLU A 142 -18.06 -12.53 0.82
N ARG A 143 -17.89 -11.46 0.02
CA ARG A 143 -18.08 -11.54 -1.43
C ARG A 143 -16.77 -11.94 -2.10
N TYR A 144 -16.76 -13.11 -2.71
CA TYR A 144 -15.54 -13.68 -3.28
C TYR A 144 -15.25 -13.21 -4.71
N ARG A 145 -16.27 -12.77 -5.47
CA ARG A 145 -16.13 -12.36 -6.88
C ARG A 145 -16.00 -10.86 -7.11
N GLU A 146 -16.50 -10.07 -6.17
CA GLU A 146 -16.57 -8.61 -6.29
C GLU A 146 -16.27 -7.96 -4.95
N LEU A 147 -15.37 -6.99 -4.95
CA LEU A 147 -15.02 -6.19 -3.78
C LEU A 147 -15.12 -4.71 -4.14
N GLU A 148 -16.08 -4.02 -3.54
CA GLU A 148 -16.15 -2.56 -3.66
C GLU A 148 -15.16 -1.92 -2.71
N VAL A 149 -14.41 -0.96 -3.23
CA VAL A 149 -13.47 -0.15 -2.48
C VAL A 149 -13.75 1.33 -2.72
N GLN A 150 -13.64 2.13 -1.67
CA GLN A 150 -13.77 3.57 -1.74
C GLN A 150 -12.40 4.22 -1.70
N ILE A 151 -12.08 5.07 -2.68
CA ILE A 151 -10.81 5.78 -2.70
C ILE A 151 -10.83 7.04 -1.83
N PHE A 152 -9.74 7.31 -1.14
CA PHE A 152 -9.54 8.56 -0.40
C PHE A 152 -8.15 9.13 -0.65
N TRP A 153 -8.09 10.35 -1.19
CA TRP A 153 -6.87 11.16 -1.21
C TRP A 153 -6.66 11.77 0.17
N LEU A 154 -5.52 11.50 0.77
CA LEU A 154 -5.19 11.93 2.13
C LEU A 154 -4.47 13.28 2.11
N PRO A 155 -4.88 14.23 2.97
CA PRO A 155 -4.27 15.55 2.99
C PRO A 155 -2.80 15.48 3.39
N LEU A 156 -1.98 16.34 2.77
CA LEU A 156 -0.65 16.66 3.28
C LEU A 156 -0.80 17.33 4.65
N GLN A 157 0.03 16.94 5.59
CA GLN A 157 0.08 17.57 6.92
C GLN A 157 0.94 18.83 6.88
N ASP A 158 0.55 19.84 7.64
CA ASP A 158 1.32 21.05 7.86
C ASP A 158 2.26 20.93 9.07
N HIS A 159 2.12 19.88 9.88
CA HIS A 159 3.01 19.53 10.97
C HIS A 159 3.97 18.39 10.62
N CYS A 160 5.06 18.33 11.38
CA CYS A 160 6.05 17.29 11.31
C CYS A 160 5.77 16.16 12.30
N TRP A 161 6.32 14.98 12.01
CA TRP A 161 6.16 13.80 12.85
C TRP A 161 6.52 14.04 14.33
N SER A 162 7.52 14.88 14.60
CA SER A 162 7.97 15.23 15.94
C SER A 162 7.10 16.27 16.65
N ASP A 163 6.15 16.89 15.97
CA ASP A 163 5.38 17.99 16.51
C ASP A 163 4.36 17.49 17.52
N LYS A 164 4.24 18.23 18.63
CA LYS A 164 3.19 17.97 19.61
C LYS A 164 1.88 18.57 19.10
N ILE A 165 0.94 17.71 18.74
CA ILE A 165 -0.39 18.10 18.30
C ILE A 165 -1.34 18.09 19.51
N CYS A 166 -2.17 19.13 19.63
CA CYS A 166 -3.21 19.16 20.64
C CYS A 166 -4.26 18.08 20.34
N ILE A 167 -4.60 17.24 21.33
CA ILE A 167 -5.62 16.18 21.18
C ILE A 167 -7.01 16.71 20.79
N PHE A 168 -7.28 17.99 21.06
CA PHE A 168 -8.53 18.67 20.70
C PHE A 168 -8.48 19.36 19.33
N SER A 169 -7.32 19.32 18.65
CA SER A 169 -7.24 19.80 17.28
C SER A 169 -8.15 18.96 16.38
N LYS A 170 -8.77 19.61 15.40
CA LYS A 170 -9.60 18.90 14.44
C LYS A 170 -8.68 18.08 13.55
N PRO A 171 -8.93 16.77 13.38
CA PRO A 171 -8.12 15.98 12.47
C PRO A 171 -8.23 16.54 11.04
N PRO A 172 -7.18 16.40 10.24
CA PRO A 172 -7.18 16.78 8.84
C PRO A 172 -8.38 16.16 8.13
N ARG A 173 -9.23 17.00 7.54
CA ARG A 173 -10.43 16.52 6.87
C ARG A 173 -10.07 15.93 5.52
N ILE A 174 -10.31 14.64 5.36
CA ILE A 174 -10.40 14.01 4.03
C ILE A 174 -11.64 14.61 3.36
N ARG A 175 -11.43 15.53 2.42
CA ARG A 175 -12.55 16.21 1.73
C ARG A 175 -13.02 15.34 0.57
N LYS A 176 -14.30 14.97 0.56
CA LYS A 176 -14.93 14.34 -0.62
C LYS A 176 -14.76 15.24 -1.84
N GLY A 177 -14.50 14.65 -3.00
CA GLY A 177 -14.29 15.43 -4.23
C GLY A 177 -12.88 16.02 -4.37
N THR A 178 -11.95 15.78 -3.41
CA THR A 178 -10.55 16.20 -3.58
C THR A 178 -9.96 15.45 -4.75
N THR A 179 -9.53 16.20 -5.77
CA THR A 179 -8.67 15.75 -6.85
C THR A 179 -7.28 16.31 -6.56
N VAL A 180 -6.25 15.46 -6.60
CA VAL A 180 -4.87 15.96 -6.55
C VAL A 180 -4.49 16.40 -7.97
N LYS A 181 -4.18 17.69 -8.16
CA LYS A 181 -3.47 18.12 -9.37
C LYS A 181 -2.06 17.56 -9.27
N LEU A 182 -1.82 16.41 -9.90
CA LEU A 182 -0.50 15.80 -9.94
C LEU A 182 0.43 16.75 -10.66
N VAL A 183 1.45 17.25 -9.96
CA VAL A 183 2.41 18.19 -10.52
C VAL A 183 3.19 17.45 -11.62
N GLY A 184 3.17 17.99 -12.85
CA GLY A 184 3.96 17.49 -13.98
C GLY A 184 3.27 16.48 -14.89
N LEU A 185 2.01 16.11 -14.63
CA LEU A 185 1.25 15.22 -15.52
C LEU A 185 -0.15 15.79 -15.72
N GLU A 186 -0.39 16.39 -16.89
CA GLU A 186 -1.73 16.67 -17.39
C GLU A 186 -2.43 15.39 -17.86
N TRP A 187 -2.30 14.29 -17.11
CA TRP A 187 -3.01 13.07 -17.49
C TRP A 187 -4.49 13.25 -17.17
N GLU A 188 -5.30 13.36 -18.21
CA GLU A 188 -6.73 13.68 -18.12
C GLU A 188 -7.50 12.65 -17.30
N GLU A 189 -7.02 11.41 -17.23
CA GLU A 189 -7.72 10.28 -16.63
C GLU A 189 -7.64 10.23 -15.08
N LEU A 190 -6.57 10.79 -14.48
CA LEU A 190 -6.49 10.92 -13.01
C LEU A 190 -7.28 12.14 -12.51
N LYS A 191 -7.70 13.05 -13.40
CA LYS A 191 -8.54 14.20 -13.04
C LYS A 191 -9.93 13.78 -12.57
N ASP A 192 -10.38 12.59 -12.98
CA ASP A 192 -11.71 12.08 -12.65
C ASP A 192 -11.78 11.34 -11.31
N LEU A 193 -10.65 10.84 -10.80
CA LEU A 193 -10.63 10.02 -9.60
C LEU A 193 -10.69 10.88 -8.33
N LYS A 194 -11.87 10.91 -7.69
CA LYS A 194 -12.13 11.78 -6.54
C LYS A 194 -12.22 11.00 -5.25
N SER A 195 -11.82 11.66 -4.16
CA SER A 195 -12.04 11.12 -2.81
C SER A 195 -13.52 10.83 -2.58
N GLY A 196 -13.84 9.60 -2.21
CA GLY A 196 -15.19 9.10 -1.98
C GLY A 196 -15.77 8.27 -3.13
N ASP A 197 -15.09 8.20 -4.28
CA ASP A 197 -15.55 7.38 -5.41
C ASP A 197 -15.44 5.90 -5.07
N TRP A 198 -16.44 5.12 -5.52
CA TRP A 198 -16.48 3.67 -5.39
C TRP A 198 -15.97 3.01 -6.65
N ILE A 199 -15.14 1.99 -6.46
CA ILE A 199 -14.56 1.18 -7.52
C ILE A 199 -14.83 -0.27 -7.18
N THR A 200 -15.29 -1.05 -8.15
CA THR A 200 -15.50 -2.49 -7.98
C THR A 200 -14.31 -3.24 -8.53
N LEU A 201 -13.63 -3.98 -7.67
CA LEU A 201 -12.62 -4.98 -8.05
C LEU A 201 -13.34 -6.29 -8.34
N THR A 202 -13.02 -6.93 -9.47
CA THR A 202 -13.68 -8.17 -9.90
C THR A 202 -12.65 -9.25 -10.20
N THR A 203 -13.00 -10.51 -9.97
CA THR A 203 -12.19 -11.66 -10.39
C THR A 203 -12.99 -12.62 -11.27
N PRO A 204 -12.39 -13.18 -12.34
CA PRO A 204 -13.04 -14.23 -13.13
C PRO A 204 -13.15 -15.55 -12.34
N ASP A 205 -12.21 -15.83 -11.44
CA ASP A 205 -12.15 -17.06 -10.66
C ASP A 205 -11.73 -16.77 -9.20
N PRO A 206 -12.67 -16.78 -8.24
CA PRO A 206 -12.36 -16.48 -6.85
C PRO A 206 -11.48 -17.53 -6.15
N ASP A 207 -11.46 -18.77 -6.65
CA ASP A 207 -10.75 -19.88 -6.00
C ASP A 207 -9.27 -19.89 -6.40
N THR A 208 -8.97 -19.60 -7.68
CA THR A 208 -7.59 -19.63 -8.20
C THR A 208 -6.96 -18.25 -8.35
N LEU A 209 -7.78 -17.20 -8.52
CA LEU A 209 -7.40 -15.81 -8.74
C LEU A 209 -8.11 -14.89 -7.72
N PRO A 210 -7.93 -15.12 -6.41
CA PRO A 210 -8.67 -14.37 -5.39
C PRO A 210 -8.40 -12.87 -5.50
N LEU A 211 -9.44 -12.09 -5.18
CA LEU A 211 -9.33 -10.64 -5.04
C LEU A 211 -8.31 -10.26 -3.95
N PRO A 212 -7.84 -9.00 -3.95
CA PRO A 212 -7.14 -8.42 -2.80
C PRO A 212 -7.87 -8.75 -1.50
N SER A 213 -7.12 -9.17 -0.48
CA SER A 213 -7.73 -9.51 0.81
C SER A 213 -8.41 -8.27 1.40
N TRP A 214 -9.69 -8.41 1.76
CA TRP A 214 -10.43 -7.39 2.50
C TRP A 214 -9.68 -6.98 3.77
N ASP A 215 -9.15 -7.96 4.49
CA ASP A 215 -8.46 -7.79 5.76
C ASP A 215 -7.15 -7.02 5.57
N LEU A 216 -6.38 -7.30 4.51
CA LEU A 216 -5.18 -6.54 4.20
C LEU A 216 -5.50 -5.12 3.75
N LEU A 217 -6.56 -4.91 2.98
CA LEU A 217 -7.02 -3.57 2.60
C LEU A 217 -7.47 -2.75 3.82
N GLU A 218 -8.13 -3.37 4.80
CA GLU A 218 -8.47 -2.72 6.06
C GLU A 218 -7.21 -2.33 6.85
N LEU A 219 -6.24 -3.25 6.98
CA LEU A 219 -4.95 -2.94 7.60
C LEU A 219 -4.27 -1.76 6.89
N ARG A 220 -4.22 -1.79 5.56
CA ARG A 220 -3.64 -0.71 4.74
C ARG A 220 -4.36 0.61 4.91
N PHE A 221 -5.69 0.58 4.94
CA PHE A 221 -6.52 1.75 5.21
C PHE A 221 -6.15 2.43 6.52
N ILE A 222 -6.16 1.66 7.61
CA ILE A 222 -5.93 2.16 8.96
C ILE A 222 -4.51 2.67 9.12
N MET A 223 -3.51 1.86 8.73
CA MET A 223 -2.11 2.18 8.94
C MET A 223 -1.65 3.38 8.11
N THR A 224 -2.11 3.50 6.86
CA THR A 224 -1.79 4.67 6.02
C THR A 224 -2.41 5.95 6.58
N ILE A 225 -3.64 5.90 7.12
CA ILE A 225 -4.24 7.06 7.79
C ILE A 225 -3.40 7.47 9.01
N PHE A 226 -2.97 6.53 9.85
CA PHE A 226 -2.15 6.85 11.01
C PHE A 226 -0.78 7.42 10.63
N ALA A 227 -0.10 6.78 9.67
CA ALA A 227 1.18 7.29 9.18
C ALA A 227 1.01 8.71 8.63
N ARG A 228 -0.06 8.95 7.85
CA ARG A 228 -0.32 10.25 7.27
C ARG A 228 -0.67 11.30 8.31
N PHE A 229 -1.47 10.99 9.32
CA PHE A 229 -1.87 11.95 10.37
C PHE A 229 -0.77 12.26 11.36
N ALA A 230 0.20 11.35 11.52
CA ALA A 230 1.32 11.60 12.43
C ALA A 230 2.21 12.75 11.96
N GLY A 231 2.24 13.07 10.66
CA GLY A 231 2.91 14.26 10.13
C GLY A 231 3.91 13.93 9.02
N LYS A 232 4.60 14.96 8.51
CA LYS A 232 5.66 14.77 7.52
C LYS A 232 6.87 14.08 8.14
N ILE A 233 7.38 13.05 7.44
CA ILE A 233 8.68 12.44 7.70
C ILE A 233 9.69 13.23 6.88
N VAL A 234 10.42 14.16 7.51
CA VAL A 234 11.50 14.92 6.85
C VAL A 234 12.83 14.44 7.42
N PRO A 235 13.70 13.79 6.63
CA PRO A 235 15.05 13.47 7.07
C PRO A 235 15.88 14.74 7.25
N GLY A 236 16.42 14.96 8.44
CA GLY A 236 17.58 15.84 8.68
C GLY A 236 17.32 17.34 8.83
N GLU A 237 16.66 18.01 7.89
CA GLU A 237 16.58 19.49 7.87
C GLU A 237 15.26 19.94 7.23
N GLY A 238 14.39 20.64 7.96
CA GLY A 238 13.26 21.32 7.33
C GLY A 238 11.94 21.40 8.10
N CYS A 239 11.86 20.82 9.30
CA CYS A 239 10.62 20.94 10.10
C CYS A 239 10.54 22.20 10.96
N ASN A 240 11.68 22.86 11.24
CA ASN A 240 11.74 24.06 12.08
C ASN A 240 12.69 25.11 11.49
N GLN A 241 12.34 25.74 10.36
CA GLN A 241 13.05 26.95 9.96
C GLN A 241 12.23 28.24 10.04
N GLU A 242 10.91 28.21 10.21
CA GLU A 242 10.14 29.43 10.44
C GLU A 242 8.94 29.17 11.37
N LYS A 243 9.15 29.31 12.68
CA LYS A 243 8.13 29.69 13.65
C LYS A 243 8.74 30.62 14.68
#